data_AF-A0A814SEI3-F1
#
_entry.id   AF-A0A814SEI3-F1
#
_cell.length_a   1.000
_cell.length_b   1.000
_cell.length_c   1.000
_cell.angle_alpha   90.00
_cell.angle_beta   90.00
_cell.angle_gamma   90.00
#
_symmetry.space_group_name_H-M   'P 1'
#
loop_
_entity.id
_entity.type
_entity.pdbx_description
1 polymer ?
#
loop_
_entity_poly.entity_id
_entity_poly.type
_entity_poly.pdbx_seq_one_letter_code
_entity_poly.pdbx_strand_id
1 'polypeptide(L)'
;MSYNSQSLFDDYDIDTETSSSSSSTLSSEYAMPDETSVQTAKIQSTKSKNSNSGSIVVDYGPIRVFHRRCVAQTLSTGRRSKDEPLDGEEATKREARRVKNRIASRELKKTRDAIEMNLVEKLKELEAEKDRLQTQHKELEARKAQLNRAVYNAKQAPLIPLITDLNFSTFLQPEEQENLLEHVYSLLENTCQEPCMSD
;
A
#
# COMPACT_ATOMS: atom_id res chain seq x y z
N MET A 1 27.06 23.79 -31.59
CA MET A 1 26.04 23.32 -32.55
C MET A 1 24.86 22.84 -31.74
N SER A 2 23.79 23.63 -31.72
CA SER A 2 22.63 23.41 -30.86
C SER A 2 21.46 22.93 -31.74
N TYR A 3 20.95 21.73 -31.47
CA TYR A 3 19.75 21.23 -32.14
C TYR A 3 18.53 21.49 -31.26
N ASN A 4 17.75 22.47 -31.71
CA ASN A 4 16.42 22.81 -31.23
C ASN A 4 15.45 21.72 -31.69
N SER A 5 14.85 20.99 -30.74
CA SER A 5 13.88 19.92 -31.04
C SER A 5 12.50 20.38 -30.61
N GLN A 6 11.80 21.09 -31.50
CA GLN A 6 10.38 21.38 -31.34
C GLN A 6 9.60 20.07 -31.52
N SER A 7 9.08 19.55 -30.41
CA SER A 7 8.16 18.42 -30.36
C SER A 7 6.75 18.93 -30.64
N LEU A 8 6.37 18.93 -31.91
CA LEU A 8 5.01 19.14 -32.40
C LEU A 8 4.29 17.78 -32.39
N PHE A 9 3.71 17.41 -31.25
CA PHE A 9 2.75 16.32 -31.18
C PHE A 9 1.45 16.88 -30.60
N ASP A 10 0.51 17.05 -31.51
CA ASP A 10 -0.83 17.55 -31.28
C ASP A 10 -1.61 16.68 -30.29
N ASP A 11 -2.36 17.38 -29.46
CA ASP A 11 -3.37 16.89 -28.53
C ASP A 11 -4.41 16.03 -29.26
N TYR A 12 -4.52 14.77 -28.86
CA TYR A 12 -5.69 13.95 -29.12
C TYR A 12 -6.32 13.58 -27.78
N ASP A 13 -7.38 14.29 -27.42
CA ASP A 13 -8.31 13.90 -26.37
C ASP A 13 -9.01 12.60 -26.78
N ILE A 14 -8.75 11.53 -26.04
CA ILE A 14 -9.47 10.27 -26.16
C ILE A 14 -10.35 10.14 -24.92
N ASP A 15 -11.62 10.47 -25.08
CA ASP A 15 -12.67 10.18 -24.10
C ASP A 15 -12.91 8.66 -24.05
N THR A 16 -12.21 7.98 -23.16
CA THR A 16 -12.50 6.58 -22.79
C THR A 16 -13.38 6.53 -21.55
N GLU A 17 -14.69 6.66 -21.74
CA GLU A 17 -15.65 6.15 -20.77
C GLU A 17 -15.55 4.62 -20.73
N THR A 18 -14.81 4.11 -19.73
CA THR A 18 -14.71 2.67 -19.49
C THR A 18 -15.56 2.35 -18.28
N SER A 19 -16.81 1.96 -18.56
CA SER A 19 -17.73 1.44 -17.56
C SER A 19 -17.15 0.19 -16.91
N SER A 20 -17.16 0.20 -15.58
CA SER A 20 -16.81 -0.91 -14.71
C SER A 20 -17.77 -2.09 -14.87
N SER A 21 -17.21 -3.30 -14.91
CA SER A 21 -17.90 -4.49 -14.42
C SER A 21 -16.89 -5.50 -13.90
N SER A 22 -17.22 -5.98 -12.71
CA SER A 22 -16.40 -6.68 -11.75
C SER A 22 -16.52 -8.20 -11.86
N SER A 23 -15.55 -8.87 -11.22
CA SER A 23 -15.65 -10.20 -10.62
C SER A 23 -15.59 -11.43 -11.55
N SER A 24 -14.50 -12.21 -11.43
CA SER A 24 -14.57 -13.46 -10.66
C SER A 24 -13.20 -14.13 -10.54
N THR A 25 -13.04 -14.76 -9.39
CA THR A 25 -11.93 -15.53 -8.84
C THR A 25 -11.36 -16.57 -9.81
N LEU A 26 -10.04 -16.51 -10.05
CA LEU A 26 -9.27 -17.63 -10.57
C LEU A 26 -8.23 -18.06 -9.53
N SER A 27 -8.42 -19.27 -9.04
CA SER A 27 -7.61 -19.97 -8.05
C SER A 27 -6.14 -20.01 -8.46
N SER A 28 -5.30 -19.52 -7.55
CA SER A 28 -3.86 -19.61 -7.60
C SER A 28 -3.45 -21.05 -7.32
N GLU A 29 -3.09 -21.79 -8.36
CA GLU A 29 -2.38 -23.05 -8.24
C GLU A 29 -0.90 -22.78 -8.58
N TYR A 30 -0.08 -22.70 -7.54
CA TYR A 30 1.37 -22.53 -7.62
C TYR A 30 2.00 -23.77 -8.30
N ALA A 31 2.19 -23.69 -9.62
CA ALA A 31 3.05 -24.61 -10.34
C ALA A 31 4.51 -24.11 -10.25
N MET A 32 5.32 -24.80 -9.45
CA MET A 32 6.77 -24.60 -9.34
C MET A 32 7.43 -24.81 -10.71
N PRO A 33 8.33 -23.92 -11.18
CA PRO A 33 9.13 -24.20 -12.36
C PRO A 33 10.18 -25.27 -12.02
N ASP A 34 10.08 -26.41 -12.69
CA ASP A 34 11.08 -27.47 -12.67
C ASP A 34 12.37 -26.97 -13.34
N GLU A 35 13.49 -27.07 -12.63
CA GLU A 35 14.80 -26.65 -13.11
C GLU A 35 15.34 -27.66 -14.14
N THR A 36 14.86 -27.56 -15.38
CA THR A 36 15.51 -28.26 -16.49
C THR A 36 16.84 -27.59 -16.83
N SER A 37 17.90 -28.16 -16.27
CA SER A 37 19.30 -28.04 -16.68
C SER A 37 19.42 -28.08 -18.21
N VAL A 38 19.79 -26.93 -18.79
CA VAL A 38 20.12 -26.81 -20.22
C VAL A 38 21.49 -27.45 -20.45
N GLN A 39 21.51 -28.75 -20.71
CA GLN A 39 22.69 -29.40 -21.28
C GLN A 39 22.75 -29.08 -22.77
N THR A 40 23.77 -28.32 -23.15
CA THR A 40 24.10 -27.95 -24.53
C THR A 40 24.40 -29.21 -25.35
N ALA A 41 23.53 -29.48 -26.33
CA ALA A 41 23.66 -30.61 -27.24
C ALA A 41 24.97 -30.55 -28.04
N LYS A 42 25.80 -31.59 -27.93
CA LYS A 42 27.01 -31.76 -28.72
C LYS A 42 26.62 -32.44 -30.05
N ILE A 43 26.49 -31.65 -31.11
CA ILE A 43 26.18 -32.14 -32.46
C ILE A 43 27.38 -32.94 -32.97
N GLN A 44 27.34 -34.26 -32.87
CA GLN A 44 28.29 -35.13 -33.55
C GLN A 44 27.75 -35.47 -34.94
N SER A 45 28.29 -34.78 -35.94
CA SER A 45 28.13 -35.14 -37.35
C SER A 45 29.03 -36.33 -37.66
N THR A 46 28.50 -37.55 -37.56
CA THR A 46 29.17 -38.73 -38.11
C THR A 46 28.91 -38.76 -39.62
N LYS A 47 29.95 -38.40 -40.38
CA LYS A 47 29.99 -38.55 -41.84
C LYS A 47 29.79 -40.03 -42.19
N SER A 48 28.61 -40.38 -42.69
CA SER A 48 28.44 -41.56 -43.53
C SER A 48 27.89 -41.13 -44.90
N LYS A 49 28.65 -41.49 -45.93
CA LYS A 49 28.30 -41.30 -47.34
C LYS A 49 27.27 -42.37 -47.71
N ASN A 50 26.03 -41.96 -48.01
CA ASN A 50 25.13 -42.48 -49.07
C ASN A 50 23.66 -42.34 -48.69
N SER A 51 22.88 -41.86 -49.66
CA SER A 51 21.42 -41.63 -49.69
C SER A 51 20.88 -40.42 -48.92
N ASN A 52 20.07 -39.65 -49.64
CA ASN A 52 19.84 -38.23 -49.47
C ASN A 52 18.60 -37.93 -48.61
N SER A 53 18.46 -38.57 -47.44
CA SER A 53 17.29 -38.38 -46.56
C SER A 53 17.59 -38.63 -45.09
N GLY A 54 18.62 -37.98 -44.53
CA GLY A 54 19.02 -38.17 -43.13
C GLY A 54 18.08 -37.48 -42.14
N SER A 55 17.03 -38.15 -41.68
CA SER A 55 16.26 -37.69 -40.52
C SER A 55 17.22 -37.38 -39.36
N ILE A 56 17.12 -36.18 -38.77
CA ILE A 56 17.96 -35.80 -37.63
C ILE A 56 17.43 -36.59 -36.44
N VAL A 57 18.25 -37.46 -35.87
CA VAL A 57 17.88 -38.22 -34.66
C VAL A 57 18.42 -37.45 -33.47
N VAL A 58 17.54 -37.10 -32.54
CA VAL A 58 17.88 -36.49 -31.26
C VAL A 58 17.54 -37.48 -30.16
N ASP A 59 18.53 -37.85 -29.37
CA ASP A 59 18.36 -38.79 -28.26
C ASP A 59 18.09 -38.01 -26.97
N TYR A 60 16.99 -38.32 -26.30
CA TYR A 60 16.58 -37.79 -25.00
C TYR A 60 16.58 -38.95 -23.99
N GLY A 61 17.76 -39.32 -23.49
CA GLY A 61 17.92 -40.50 -22.63
C GLY A 61 17.67 -41.81 -23.39
N PRO A 62 16.82 -42.74 -22.91
CA PRO A 62 16.52 -43.98 -23.62
C PRO A 62 15.58 -43.77 -24.83
N ILE A 63 15.04 -42.56 -25.01
CA ILE A 63 14.10 -42.22 -26.08
C ILE A 63 14.87 -41.62 -27.26
N ARG A 64 14.61 -42.14 -28.46
CA ARG A 64 15.19 -41.65 -29.71
C ARG A 64 14.10 -40.95 -30.53
N VAL A 65 14.26 -39.65 -30.78
CA VAL A 65 13.28 -38.83 -31.51
C VAL A 65 13.80 -38.54 -32.92
N PHE A 66 13.05 -38.96 -33.93
CA PHE A 66 13.35 -38.67 -35.33
C PHE A 66 12.71 -37.34 -35.74
N HIS A 67 13.51 -36.27 -35.81
CA HIS A 67 13.06 -34.99 -36.33
C HIS A 67 12.86 -35.07 -37.84
N ARG A 68 11.65 -34.68 -38.27
CA ARG A 68 11.34 -34.48 -39.69
C ARG A 68 12.08 -33.23 -40.16
N ARG A 69 12.74 -33.31 -41.32
CA ARG A 69 13.43 -32.16 -41.94
C ARG A 69 12.46 -31.11 -42.49
N CYS A 70 11.25 -31.54 -42.85
CA CYS A 70 10.20 -30.68 -43.36
C CYS A 70 9.00 -30.71 -42.40
N VAL A 71 8.40 -29.55 -42.19
CA VAL A 71 7.10 -29.43 -41.49
C VAL A 71 6.11 -30.33 -42.23
N ALA A 72 5.34 -31.12 -41.48
CA ALA A 72 4.33 -31.98 -42.09
C ALA A 72 3.37 -31.10 -42.90
N GLN A 73 3.13 -31.48 -44.15
CA GLN A 73 2.17 -30.79 -45.01
C GLN A 73 0.82 -30.81 -44.28
N THR A 74 0.27 -29.64 -43.97
CA THR A 74 -1.01 -29.54 -43.28
C THR A 74 -2.07 -30.24 -44.12
N LEU A 75 -2.90 -31.07 -43.47
CA LEU A 75 -4.10 -31.64 -44.09
C LEU A 75 -4.92 -30.48 -44.70
N SER A 76 -5.64 -30.74 -45.80
CA SER A 76 -6.41 -29.78 -46.62
C SER A 76 -7.59 -29.09 -45.88
N THR A 77 -7.57 -29.04 -44.56
CA THR A 77 -8.62 -28.55 -43.66
C THR A 77 -8.72 -27.02 -43.60
N GLY A 78 -7.91 -26.29 -44.40
CA GLY A 78 -7.90 -24.83 -44.42
C GLY A 78 -7.28 -24.17 -43.18
N ARG A 79 -6.69 -24.96 -42.27
CA ARG A 79 -5.95 -24.45 -41.10
C ARG A 79 -4.48 -24.25 -41.45
N ARG A 80 -3.97 -23.04 -41.23
CA ARG A 80 -2.54 -22.70 -41.36
C ARG A 80 -1.71 -23.53 -40.37
N SER A 81 -0.52 -23.95 -40.79
CA SER A 81 0.37 -24.71 -39.91
C SER A 81 0.93 -23.80 -38.81
N LYS A 82 1.20 -24.34 -37.61
CA LYS A 82 1.74 -23.55 -36.48
C LYS A 82 3.07 -22.85 -36.84
N ASP A 83 3.83 -23.45 -37.74
CA ASP A 83 5.17 -23.02 -38.12
C ASP A 83 5.19 -22.14 -39.38
N GLU A 84 4.01 -21.82 -39.94
CA GLU A 84 3.90 -20.96 -41.11
C GLU A 84 4.20 -19.49 -40.71
N PRO A 85 5.23 -18.86 -41.28
CA PRO A 85 5.51 -17.46 -41.01
C PRO A 85 4.33 -16.61 -41.51
N LEU A 86 3.80 -15.74 -40.65
CA LEU A 86 2.82 -14.75 -41.11
C LEU A 86 3.53 -13.72 -41.97
N ASP A 87 3.04 -13.50 -43.17
CA ASP A 87 3.51 -12.53 -44.13
C ASP A 87 2.46 -11.44 -44.38
N GLY A 88 2.90 -10.35 -45.03
CA GLY A 88 2.03 -9.26 -45.48
C GLY A 88 1.22 -8.59 -44.36
N GLU A 89 -0.08 -8.44 -44.60
CA GLU A 89 -1.01 -7.66 -43.76
C GLU A 89 -1.24 -8.27 -42.37
N GLU A 90 -1.14 -9.59 -42.23
CA GLU A 90 -1.31 -10.23 -40.93
C GLU A 90 -0.11 -9.97 -40.00
N ALA A 91 1.10 -9.90 -40.58
CA ALA A 91 2.30 -9.55 -39.85
C ALA A 91 2.26 -8.10 -39.34
N THR A 92 1.79 -7.16 -40.17
CA THR A 92 1.66 -5.75 -39.77
C THR A 92 0.59 -5.56 -38.69
N LYS A 93 -0.57 -6.25 -38.80
CA LYS A 93 -1.61 -6.26 -37.75
C LYS A 93 -1.09 -6.85 -36.43
N ARG A 94 -0.23 -7.88 -36.49
CA ARG A 94 0.41 -8.43 -35.29
C ARG A 94 1.37 -7.43 -34.66
N GLU A 95 2.22 -6.77 -35.44
CA GLU A 95 3.17 -5.80 -34.89
C GLU A 95 2.45 -4.57 -34.32
N ALA A 96 1.40 -4.07 -34.97
CA ALA A 96 0.57 -2.99 -34.44
C ALA A 96 -0.04 -3.36 -33.07
N ARG A 97 -0.54 -4.59 -32.91
CA ARG A 97 -1.02 -5.10 -31.61
C ARG A 97 0.10 -5.16 -30.56
N ARG A 98 1.29 -5.62 -30.94
CA ARG A 98 2.45 -5.65 -30.04
C ARG A 98 2.89 -4.26 -29.60
N VAL A 99 2.90 -3.30 -30.51
CA VAL A 99 3.23 -1.89 -30.20
C VAL A 99 2.20 -1.33 -29.21
N LYS A 100 0.90 -1.49 -29.48
CA LYS A 100 -0.16 -1.07 -28.55
C LYS A 100 -0.01 -1.72 -27.17
N ASN A 101 0.26 -3.02 -27.13
CA ASN A 101 0.48 -3.73 -25.87
C ASN A 101 1.72 -3.22 -25.12
N ARG A 102 2.84 -2.98 -25.82
CA ARG A 102 4.04 -2.38 -25.21
C ARG A 102 3.76 -1.00 -24.63
N ILE A 103 2.97 -0.17 -25.31
CA ILE A 103 2.57 1.15 -24.80
C ILE A 103 1.72 0.99 -23.54
N ALA A 104 0.67 0.16 -23.59
CA ALA A 104 -0.18 -0.10 -22.44
C ALA A 104 0.61 -0.64 -21.24
N SER A 105 1.56 -1.55 -21.46
CA SER A 105 2.43 -2.05 -20.39
C SER A 105 3.34 -0.97 -19.78
N ARG A 106 3.83 -0.02 -20.60
CA ARG A 106 4.63 1.11 -20.07
C ARG A 106 3.77 2.04 -19.24
N GLU A 107 2.56 2.37 -19.68
CA GLU A 107 1.65 3.21 -18.92
C GLU A 107 1.23 2.55 -17.61
N LEU A 108 0.91 1.25 -17.63
CA LEU A 108 0.61 0.49 -16.41
C LEU A 108 1.79 0.45 -15.44
N LYS A 109 3.02 0.36 -15.96
CA LYS A 109 4.22 0.45 -15.12
C LYS A 109 4.33 1.82 -14.46
N LYS A 110 4.14 2.91 -15.23
CA LYS A 110 4.17 4.27 -14.67
C LYS A 110 3.11 4.48 -13.59
N THR A 111 1.89 4.01 -13.80
CA THR A 111 0.81 4.15 -12.81
C THR A 111 1.12 3.37 -11.54
N ARG A 112 1.63 2.14 -11.67
CA ARG A 112 2.10 1.35 -10.53
C ARG A 112 3.20 2.08 -9.76
N ASP A 113 4.23 2.54 -10.45
CA ASP A 113 5.37 3.20 -9.81
C ASP A 113 4.90 4.50 -9.09
N ALA A 114 3.93 5.23 -9.66
CA ALA A 114 3.32 6.40 -9.01
C ALA A 114 2.51 6.05 -7.76
N ILE A 115 1.74 4.96 -7.79
CA ILE A 115 1.00 4.45 -6.63
C ILE A 115 1.98 4.04 -5.52
N GLU A 116 3.05 3.32 -5.87
CA GLU A 116 4.09 2.92 -4.91
C GLU A 116 4.74 4.14 -4.24
N MET A 117 5.07 5.18 -5.01
CA MET A 117 5.62 6.43 -4.45
C MET A 117 4.63 7.12 -3.49
N ASN A 118 3.36 7.23 -3.86
CA ASN A 118 2.33 7.82 -3.02
C ASN A 118 2.15 7.03 -1.71
N LEU A 119 2.15 5.71 -1.78
CA LEU A 119 2.06 4.86 -0.59
C LEU A 119 3.25 5.06 0.35
N VAL A 120 4.48 5.18 -0.19
CA VAL A 120 5.67 5.46 0.63
C VAL A 120 5.57 6.83 1.30
N GLU A 121 5.09 7.85 0.59
CA GLU A 121 4.86 9.17 1.17
C GLU A 121 3.81 9.12 2.28
N LYS A 122 2.68 8.44 2.03
CA LYS A 122 1.62 8.27 3.03
C LYS A 122 2.08 7.52 4.27
N LEU A 123 2.94 6.52 4.11
CA LEU A 123 3.55 5.82 5.25
C LEU A 123 4.38 6.77 6.11
N LYS A 124 5.21 7.61 5.49
CA LYS A 124 6.02 8.61 6.22
C LYS A 124 5.15 9.61 6.98
N GLU A 125 4.07 10.09 6.34
CA GLU A 125 3.10 10.98 7.01
C GLU A 125 2.46 10.32 8.23
N LEU A 126 2.04 9.06 8.09
CA LEU A 126 1.43 8.29 9.19
C LEU A 126 2.42 7.99 10.31
N GLU A 127 3.68 7.70 9.99
CA GLU A 127 4.75 7.52 10.98
C GLU A 127 5.01 8.82 11.76
N ALA A 128 5.12 9.96 11.07
CA ALA A 128 5.28 11.26 11.71
C ALA A 128 4.09 11.60 12.62
N GLU A 129 2.87 11.33 12.17
CA GLU A 129 1.66 11.57 12.95
C GLU A 129 1.57 10.65 14.18
N LYS A 130 1.95 9.38 14.03
CA LYS A 130 2.07 8.44 15.16
C LYS A 130 3.03 8.98 16.21
N ASP A 131 4.22 9.42 15.81
CA ASP A 131 5.23 9.93 16.74
C ASP A 131 4.76 11.22 17.44
N ARG A 132 4.06 12.10 16.72
CA ARG A 132 3.41 13.30 17.27
C ARG A 132 2.40 12.92 18.34
N LEU A 133 1.48 12.00 18.03
CA LEU A 133 0.44 11.55 18.96
C LEU A 133 1.03 10.83 20.18
N GLN A 134 2.06 10.01 19.99
CA GLN A 134 2.76 9.37 21.11
C GLN A 134 3.39 10.37 22.07
N THR A 135 3.95 11.46 21.53
CA THR A 135 4.53 12.54 22.34
C THR A 135 3.44 13.25 23.15
N GLN A 136 2.32 13.60 22.51
CA GLN A 136 1.17 14.21 23.19
C GLN A 136 0.60 13.29 24.28
N HIS A 137 0.49 12.00 24.01
CA HIS A 137 0.01 11.04 25.00
C HIS A 137 0.93 10.97 26.22
N LYS A 138 2.26 10.95 26.02
CA LYS A 138 3.24 10.96 27.12
C LYS A 138 3.13 12.24 27.95
N GLU A 139 2.95 13.40 27.32
CA GLU A 139 2.78 14.68 28.01
C GLU A 139 1.51 14.69 28.87
N LEU A 140 0.39 14.23 28.32
CA LEU A 140 -0.88 14.15 29.04
C LEU A 140 -0.81 13.18 30.23
N GLU A 141 -0.19 12.02 30.05
CA GLU A 141 0.01 11.06 31.15
C GLU A 141 0.93 11.64 32.25
N ALA A 142 1.99 12.35 31.88
CA ALA A 142 2.85 13.04 32.85
C ALA A 142 2.07 14.11 33.64
N ARG A 143 1.25 14.91 32.97
CA ARG A 143 0.41 15.94 33.61
C ARG A 143 -0.65 15.31 34.53
N LYS A 144 -1.30 14.24 34.09
CA LYS A 144 -2.25 13.46 34.90
C LYS A 144 -1.59 12.91 36.16
N ALA A 145 -0.38 12.34 36.04
CA ALA A 145 0.37 11.85 37.19
C ALA A 145 0.73 12.98 38.17
N GLN A 146 1.13 14.16 37.67
CA GLN A 146 1.40 15.33 38.49
C GLN A 146 0.17 15.80 39.26
N LEU A 147 -0.98 15.91 38.59
CA LEU A 147 -2.25 16.30 39.22
C LEU A 147 -2.71 15.29 40.27
N ASN A 148 -2.63 14.00 39.97
CA ASN A 148 -2.96 12.94 40.93
C ASN A 148 -2.08 13.01 42.18
N ARG A 149 -0.78 13.31 42.01
CA ARG A 149 0.14 13.53 43.14
C ARG A 149 -0.25 14.76 43.95
N ALA A 150 -0.62 15.87 43.30
CA ALA A 150 -1.06 17.08 43.97
C ALA A 150 -2.35 16.84 44.79
N VAL A 151 -3.34 16.17 44.20
CA VAL A 151 -4.59 15.79 44.88
C VAL A 151 -4.32 14.86 46.06
N TYR A 152 -3.44 13.86 45.88
CA TYR A 152 -3.06 12.96 46.97
C TYR A 152 -2.40 13.71 48.12
N ASN A 153 -1.46 14.61 47.82
CA ASN A 153 -0.80 15.44 48.83
C ASN A 153 -1.78 16.38 49.54
N ALA A 154 -2.73 16.98 48.82
CA ALA A 154 -3.76 17.83 49.41
C ALA A 154 -4.68 17.06 50.38
N LYS A 155 -4.99 15.79 50.07
CA LYS A 155 -5.76 14.90 50.95
C LYS A 155 -4.98 14.44 52.19
N GLN A 156 -3.66 14.34 52.09
CA GLN A 156 -2.77 13.91 53.18
C GLN A 156 -2.25 15.07 54.04
N ALA A 157 -2.33 16.31 53.55
CA ALA A 157 -2.03 17.48 54.34
C ALA A 157 -2.98 17.49 55.54
N PRO A 158 -2.46 17.51 56.80
CA PRO A 158 -3.34 17.67 57.94
C PRO A 158 -4.14 18.94 57.71
N LEU A 159 -5.46 18.87 57.90
CA LEU A 159 -6.29 20.04 58.13
C LEU A 159 -5.73 20.72 59.39
N ILE A 160 -4.66 21.49 59.24
CA ILE A 160 -4.24 22.44 60.26
C ILE A 160 -5.49 23.29 60.45
N PRO A 161 -6.10 23.31 61.64
CA PRO A 161 -7.24 24.18 61.86
C PRO A 161 -6.71 25.59 61.63
N LEU A 162 -7.08 26.19 60.50
CA LEU A 162 -7.00 27.63 60.25
C LEU A 162 -7.99 28.39 61.17
N ILE A 163 -8.14 27.91 62.41
CA ILE A 163 -9.06 28.36 63.44
C ILE A 163 -8.27 28.87 64.66
N THR A 164 -6.98 28.55 64.83
CA THR A 164 -6.26 28.99 66.03
C THR A 164 -5.66 30.39 65.98
N ASP A 165 -5.60 31.06 64.82
CA ASP A 165 -5.08 32.43 64.72
C ASP A 165 -6.12 33.49 64.35
N LEU A 166 -7.38 33.11 64.16
CA LEU A 166 -8.48 34.07 64.15
C LEU A 166 -8.96 34.30 65.57
N ASN A 167 -8.09 34.96 66.34
CA ASN A 167 -8.48 35.78 67.50
C ASN A 167 -9.29 37.02 67.04
N PHE A 168 -10.22 36.82 66.10
CA PHE A 168 -11.15 37.81 65.54
C PHE A 168 -12.41 37.94 66.40
N SER A 169 -12.49 37.20 67.51
CA SER A 169 -13.61 37.25 68.45
C SER A 169 -13.68 38.57 69.26
N THR A 170 -12.79 39.53 69.04
CA THR A 170 -12.73 40.75 69.86
C THR A 170 -13.02 42.06 69.13
N PHE A 171 -13.36 42.06 67.84
CA PHE A 171 -13.49 43.34 67.11
C PHE A 171 -14.63 43.50 66.11
N LEU A 172 -15.50 42.51 65.92
CA LEU A 172 -16.69 42.68 65.06
C LEU A 172 -17.95 42.60 65.92
N GLN A 173 -18.86 43.56 65.72
CA GLN A 173 -20.16 43.52 66.39
C GLN A 173 -20.92 42.26 65.96
N PRO A 174 -21.77 41.69 66.82
CA PRO A 174 -22.47 40.42 66.55
C PRO A 174 -23.22 40.39 65.20
N GLU A 175 -23.75 41.54 64.77
CA GLU A 175 -24.51 41.67 63.52
C GLU A 175 -23.64 41.48 62.25
N GLU A 176 -22.35 41.82 62.31
CA GLU A 176 -21.45 41.65 61.16
C GLU A 176 -20.99 40.19 61.02
N GLN A 177 -20.99 39.44 62.12
CA GLN A 177 -20.66 38.01 62.12
C GLN A 177 -21.76 37.16 61.49
N GLU A 178 -23.03 37.50 61.74
CA GLU A 178 -24.17 36.80 61.11
C GLU A 178 -24.20 37.01 59.59
N ASN A 179 -23.98 38.24 59.12
CA ASN A 179 -23.93 38.53 57.68
C ASN A 179 -22.78 37.79 56.96
N LEU A 180 -21.61 37.69 57.60
CA LEU A 180 -20.49 36.93 57.04
C LEU A 180 -20.79 35.44 57.00
N LEU A 181 -21.43 34.90 58.04
CA LEU A 181 -21.81 33.50 58.09
C LEU A 181 -22.83 33.18 56.98
N GLU A 182 -23.85 34.02 56.82
CA GLU A 182 -24.87 33.88 55.77
C GLU A 182 -24.25 33.93 54.36
N HIS A 183 -23.29 34.83 54.15
CA HIS A 183 -22.60 34.95 52.87
C HIS A 183 -21.75 33.71 52.54
N VAL A 184 -21.07 33.14 53.54
CA VAL A 184 -20.28 31.91 53.37
C VAL A 184 -21.20 30.71 53.08
N TYR A 185 -22.34 30.60 53.76
CA TYR A 185 -23.33 29.55 53.47
C TYR A 185 -23.89 29.65 52.05
N SER A 186 -24.19 30.87 51.58
CA SER A 186 -24.64 31.10 50.20
C SER A 186 -23.60 30.67 49.14
N LEU A 187 -22.30 30.90 49.40
CA LEU A 187 -21.23 30.48 48.48
C LEU A 187 -21.07 28.95 48.43
N LEU A 188 -21.25 28.27 49.56
CA LEU A 188 -21.18 26.81 49.65
C LEU A 188 -22.36 26.12 48.94
N GLU A 189 -23.55 26.71 49.00
CA GLU A 189 -24.73 26.16 48.33
C GLU A 189 -24.62 26.21 46.80
N ASN A 190 -23.99 27.26 46.26
CA ASN A 190 -23.82 27.45 44.81
C ASN A 190 -22.71 26.58 44.18
N THR A 191 -21.77 26.06 44.98
CA THR A 191 -20.65 25.26 44.46
C THR A 191 -20.94 23.75 44.41
N CYS A 192 -22.06 23.30 44.99
CA CYS A 192 -22.47 21.88 44.97
C CYS A 192 -23.43 21.50 43.82
N GLN A 193 -23.78 22.44 42.93
CA GLN A 193 -24.66 22.19 41.77
C GLN A 193 -23.89 22.01 40.45
N GLU A 194 -22.79 21.26 40.43
CA GLU A 194 -22.30 20.76 39.14
C GLU A 194 -23.17 19.57 38.68
N PRO A 195 -23.74 19.60 37.47
CA PRO A 195 -24.62 18.55 36.98
C PRO A 195 -23.81 17.29 36.72
N CYS A 196 -24.17 16.22 37.43
CA CYS A 196 -23.77 14.85 37.10
C CYS A 196 -24.21 14.56 35.66
N MET A 197 -23.28 14.67 34.71
CA MET A 197 -23.49 14.18 33.35
C MET A 197 -23.46 12.65 33.42
N SER A 198 -24.65 12.06 33.34
CA SER A 198 -24.85 10.62 33.15
C SER A 198 -24.47 10.27 31.71
N ASP A 199 -23.63 9.24 31.56
CA ASP A 199 -23.27 8.60 30.29
C ASP A 199 -24.48 7.96 29.57
#